data_AF-A0AAD8AZ03-F1
#
_entry.id   AF-A0AAD8AZ03-F1
#
_cell.length_a   1.000
_cell.length_b   1.000
_cell.length_c   1.000
_cell.angle_alpha   90.00
_cell.angle_beta   90.00
_cell.angle_gamma   90.00
#
_symmetry.space_group_name_H-M   'P 1'
#
loop_
_entity.id
_entity.type
_entity.pdbx_description
1 polymer ?
#
loop_
_entity_poly.entity_id
_entity_poly.type
_entity_poly.pdbx_seq_one_letter_code
_entity_poly.pdbx_strand_id
1 'polypeptide(L)'
;MSVNYASGLSPYEHKGKCGLPEKLEGPEELTGKIKQLIDLVQKSKHIVIHTGAGISTSAGIPDFRGPKGVWTLEEKGEAPQMSVTFDSAIPTATHMAIVALEKAGIVKYVISQNIDGLHIRSGFPRNRLSELHGNMFIEECNKCGHQYIREHSVPTMARNLTGGSCSQKKSRGTCRGKLIDTILDWEDSLPERDLESAFEQCRKSDLSICLGTSLQIVPSGNIPLLTKKNGGKLVIINLQPTKHDKKADMKISAYVDDVMKQLCEALEIEIPQYTGPSVCLKSIHTLESEKELGVSADQFCSKTDFKLKYELACNLEDESELEVKRIKLDVGEITNETNGSTVNAENKIKEETKEDGENKNSNTKNENNTKEETNLDILHCVSKELISSKNKEVIDESFENKLHNSIDSSIKISKTSNSKPESLHLFGEHILQVNDAVIMT
;
A
#
# COMPACT_ATOMS: atom_id res chain seq x y z
N MET A 1 -24.15 -23.40 2.04
CA MET A 1 -24.37 -23.05 0.62
C MET A 1 -23.67 -21.73 0.39
N SER A 2 -22.83 -21.60 -0.64
CA SER A 2 -22.24 -20.30 -0.99
C SER A 2 -23.36 -19.36 -1.42
N VAL A 3 -23.50 -18.24 -0.71
CA VAL A 3 -24.47 -17.20 -1.08
C VAL A 3 -24.03 -16.63 -2.43
N ASN A 4 -24.89 -16.73 -3.44
CA ASN A 4 -24.66 -16.04 -4.71
C ASN A 4 -24.75 -14.54 -4.45
N TYR A 5 -23.63 -13.81 -4.55
CA TYR A 5 -23.56 -12.41 -4.16
C TYR A 5 -24.66 -11.54 -4.77
N ALA A 6 -24.95 -11.72 -6.05
CA ALA A 6 -26.01 -10.97 -6.73
C ALA A 6 -27.43 -11.22 -6.16
N SER A 7 -27.67 -12.38 -5.54
CA SER A 7 -28.97 -12.69 -4.92
C SER A 7 -29.16 -12.07 -3.53
N GLY A 8 -28.09 -11.54 -2.92
CA GLY A 8 -28.12 -10.85 -1.63
C GLY A 8 -28.18 -9.33 -1.72
N LEU A 9 -28.20 -8.76 -2.94
CA LEU A 9 -28.26 -7.32 -3.18
C LEU A 9 -29.68 -6.83 -3.43
N SER A 10 -29.90 -5.53 -3.23
CA SER A 10 -31.12 -4.87 -3.70
C SER A 10 -31.21 -4.87 -5.24
N PRO A 11 -32.43 -4.92 -5.82
CA PRO A 11 -32.62 -4.75 -7.26
C PRO A 11 -32.07 -3.40 -7.74
N TYR A 12 -31.33 -3.39 -8.85
CA TYR A 12 -30.71 -2.18 -9.40
C TYR A 12 -30.70 -2.19 -10.92
N GLU A 13 -31.20 -1.13 -11.55
CA GLU A 13 -31.37 -1.05 -13.00
C GLU A 13 -30.05 -0.78 -13.74
N HIS A 14 -29.10 -0.08 -13.13
CA HIS A 14 -27.92 0.47 -13.82
C HIS A 14 -26.65 -0.36 -13.60
N LYS A 15 -26.67 -1.63 -14.05
CA LYS A 15 -25.54 -2.55 -13.93
C LYS A 15 -24.33 -2.20 -14.82
N GLY A 16 -24.47 -1.28 -15.75
CA GLY A 16 -23.40 -0.79 -16.64
C GLY A 16 -23.42 -1.48 -18.01
N LYS A 17 -22.28 -1.49 -18.71
CA LYS A 17 -22.13 -2.21 -19.99
C LYS A 17 -21.67 -3.64 -19.73
N CYS A 18 -22.55 -4.59 -20.02
CA CYS A 18 -22.32 -6.03 -19.88
C CYS A 18 -22.05 -6.68 -21.25
N GLY A 19 -21.48 -7.88 -21.26
CA GLY A 19 -21.32 -8.71 -22.46
C GLY A 19 -20.51 -8.11 -23.61
N LEU A 20 -19.66 -7.11 -23.36
CA LEU A 20 -18.80 -6.52 -24.41
C LEU A 20 -17.85 -7.59 -24.99
N PRO A 21 -17.52 -7.53 -26.29
CA PRO A 21 -16.63 -8.48 -26.92
C PRO A 21 -15.23 -8.40 -26.30
N GLU A 22 -14.63 -9.57 -26.09
CA GLU A 22 -13.24 -9.70 -25.67
C GLU A 22 -12.29 -9.53 -26.86
N LYS A 23 -11.12 -8.94 -26.61
CA LYS A 23 -9.99 -8.94 -27.53
C LYS A 23 -8.88 -9.79 -26.92
N LEU A 24 -8.18 -10.55 -27.75
CA LEU A 24 -6.85 -11.06 -27.48
C LEU A 24 -5.84 -10.40 -28.43
N GLU A 25 -4.66 -10.11 -27.93
CA GLU A 25 -3.53 -9.60 -28.72
C GLU A 25 -2.80 -10.75 -29.43
N GLY A 26 -2.24 -10.47 -30.61
CA GLY A 26 -1.39 -11.43 -31.30
C GLY A 26 -0.10 -11.69 -30.51
N PRO A 27 0.53 -12.87 -30.61
CA PRO A 27 1.72 -13.21 -29.82
C PRO A 27 2.85 -12.16 -29.89
N GLU A 28 3.16 -11.67 -31.09
CA GLU A 28 4.19 -10.65 -31.30
C GLU A 28 3.84 -9.29 -30.65
N GLU A 29 2.57 -8.85 -30.77
CA GLU A 29 2.07 -7.62 -30.14
C GLU A 29 2.17 -7.74 -28.61
N LEU A 30 1.78 -8.89 -28.07
CA LEU A 30 1.81 -9.19 -26.64
C LEU A 30 3.26 -9.24 -26.11
N THR A 31 4.19 -9.92 -26.79
CA THR A 31 5.61 -9.93 -26.39
C THR A 31 6.22 -8.53 -26.42
N GLY A 32 5.93 -7.72 -27.45
CA GLY A 32 6.38 -6.33 -27.52
C GLY A 32 5.86 -5.48 -26.36
N LYS A 33 4.59 -5.68 -25.99
CA LYS A 33 3.97 -5.02 -24.84
C LYS A 33 4.54 -5.50 -23.51
N ILE A 34 4.72 -6.80 -23.29
CA ILE A 34 5.28 -7.31 -22.03
C ILE A 34 6.67 -6.71 -21.77
N LYS A 35 7.51 -6.54 -22.79
CA LYS A 35 8.80 -5.81 -22.68
C LYS A 35 8.61 -4.36 -22.20
N GLN A 36 7.62 -3.64 -22.73
CA GLN A 36 7.28 -2.28 -22.27
C GLN A 36 6.73 -2.25 -20.84
N LEU A 37 5.95 -3.27 -20.43
CA LEU A 37 5.47 -3.41 -19.06
C LEU A 37 6.61 -3.62 -18.07
N ILE A 38 7.58 -4.49 -18.40
CA ILE A 38 8.77 -4.74 -17.58
C ILE A 38 9.57 -3.45 -17.41
N ASP A 39 9.82 -2.71 -18.50
CA ASP A 39 10.52 -1.41 -18.48
C ASP A 39 9.82 -0.37 -17.60
N LEU A 40 8.47 -0.28 -17.67
CA LEU A 40 7.68 0.58 -16.80
C LEU A 40 7.78 0.17 -15.33
N VAL A 41 7.69 -1.13 -15.04
CA VAL A 41 7.78 -1.67 -13.67
C VAL A 41 9.17 -1.41 -13.07
N GLN A 42 10.25 -1.67 -13.82
CA GLN A 42 11.63 -1.45 -13.36
C GLN A 42 11.97 0.03 -13.12
N LYS A 43 11.33 0.96 -13.84
CA LYS A 43 11.54 2.41 -13.67
C LYS A 43 10.70 3.05 -12.56
N SER A 44 9.67 2.34 -12.08
CA SER A 44 8.70 2.88 -11.12
C SER A 44 9.09 2.58 -9.68
N LYS A 45 8.88 3.55 -8.78
CA LYS A 45 9.24 3.46 -7.36
C LYS A 45 8.03 3.15 -6.48
N HIS A 46 6.82 3.53 -6.91
CA HIS A 46 5.60 3.42 -6.12
C HIS A 46 4.45 2.83 -6.93
N ILE A 47 4.54 1.53 -7.21
CA ILE A 47 3.54 0.81 -8.01
C ILE A 47 2.30 0.50 -7.16
N VAL A 48 1.14 0.86 -7.69
CA VAL A 48 -0.17 0.53 -7.12
C VAL A 48 -0.96 -0.36 -8.09
N ILE A 49 -1.41 -1.51 -7.62
CA ILE A 49 -2.21 -2.44 -8.42
C ILE A 49 -3.69 -2.27 -8.09
N HIS A 50 -4.53 -2.21 -9.13
CA HIS A 50 -5.98 -2.14 -9.03
C HIS A 50 -6.57 -3.44 -9.57
N THR A 51 -7.36 -4.15 -8.76
CA THR A 51 -7.90 -5.46 -9.13
C THR A 51 -9.42 -5.47 -9.23
N GLY A 52 -9.94 -6.30 -10.13
CA GLY A 52 -11.36 -6.62 -10.27
C GLY A 52 -11.57 -8.10 -10.57
N ALA A 53 -12.83 -8.51 -10.71
CA ALA A 53 -13.22 -9.92 -10.71
C ALA A 53 -12.56 -10.77 -11.82
N GLY A 54 -12.05 -10.14 -12.87
CA GLY A 54 -11.28 -10.79 -13.93
C GLY A 54 -9.98 -11.46 -13.46
N ILE A 55 -9.45 -11.14 -12.26
CA ILE A 55 -8.29 -11.86 -11.68
C ILE A 55 -8.67 -13.17 -10.96
N SER A 56 -9.96 -13.41 -10.75
CA SER A 56 -10.51 -14.56 -10.01
C SER A 56 -11.26 -15.56 -10.90
N THR A 57 -11.38 -15.27 -12.21
CA THR A 57 -12.07 -16.14 -13.18
C THR A 57 -11.36 -17.47 -13.38
N SER A 58 -10.03 -17.50 -13.37
CA SER A 58 -9.24 -18.75 -13.40
C SER A 58 -9.30 -19.56 -12.10
N ALA A 59 -9.78 -18.98 -10.99
CA ALA A 59 -10.15 -19.72 -9.78
C ALA A 59 -11.55 -20.35 -9.86
N GLY A 60 -12.35 -20.05 -10.89
CA GLY A 60 -13.73 -20.54 -11.03
C GLY A 60 -14.81 -19.63 -10.43
N ILE A 61 -14.44 -18.40 -10.04
CA ILE A 61 -15.38 -17.36 -9.60
C ILE A 61 -15.78 -16.52 -10.84
N PRO A 62 -17.06 -16.44 -11.22
CA PRO A 62 -17.47 -15.66 -12.39
C PRO A 62 -17.22 -14.18 -12.18
N ASP A 63 -16.87 -13.46 -13.25
CA ASP A 63 -16.83 -12.00 -13.21
C ASP A 63 -18.25 -11.40 -13.27
N PHE A 64 -18.34 -10.07 -13.27
CA PHE A 64 -19.63 -9.37 -13.33
C PHE A 64 -20.15 -9.06 -14.73
N ARG A 65 -19.28 -8.82 -15.72
CA ARG A 65 -19.63 -8.15 -16.99
C ARG A 65 -18.99 -8.76 -18.25
N GLY A 66 -18.18 -9.81 -18.07
CA GLY A 66 -17.66 -10.67 -19.13
C GLY A 66 -18.78 -11.34 -19.93
N PRO A 67 -18.47 -12.07 -21.00
CA PRO A 67 -19.46 -12.76 -21.84
C PRO A 67 -20.39 -13.73 -21.07
N LYS A 68 -19.90 -14.26 -19.93
CA LYS A 68 -20.62 -15.12 -18.97
C LYS A 68 -20.66 -14.52 -17.56
N GLY A 69 -20.48 -13.21 -17.44
CA GLY A 69 -20.49 -12.53 -16.15
C GLY A 69 -21.89 -12.48 -15.52
N VAL A 70 -21.96 -12.33 -14.20
CA VAL A 70 -23.20 -12.39 -13.41
C VAL A 70 -24.29 -11.48 -13.99
N TRP A 71 -23.98 -10.20 -14.26
CA TRP A 71 -24.95 -9.24 -14.80
C TRP A 71 -25.28 -9.50 -16.29
N THR A 72 -24.29 -9.95 -17.07
CA THR A 72 -24.47 -10.34 -18.49
C THR A 72 -25.43 -11.51 -18.66
N LEU A 73 -25.47 -12.44 -17.71
CA LEU A 73 -26.36 -13.59 -17.73
C LEU A 73 -27.74 -13.22 -17.17
N GLU A 74 -27.81 -12.42 -16.11
CA GLU A 74 -29.08 -11.93 -15.57
C GLU A 74 -29.87 -11.09 -16.60
N GLU A 75 -29.20 -10.26 -17.41
CA GLU A 75 -29.79 -9.55 -18.55
C GLU A 75 -30.45 -10.47 -19.59
N LYS A 76 -30.08 -11.76 -19.60
CA LYS A 76 -30.66 -12.81 -20.47
C LYS A 76 -31.68 -13.71 -19.76
N GLY A 77 -31.91 -13.49 -18.45
CA GLY A 77 -32.68 -14.41 -17.60
C GLY A 77 -31.93 -15.70 -17.25
N GLU A 78 -30.61 -15.73 -17.41
CA GLU A 78 -29.72 -16.86 -17.10
C GLU A 78 -29.02 -16.64 -15.75
N ALA A 79 -28.56 -17.72 -15.11
CA ALA A 79 -27.77 -17.67 -13.88
C ALA A 79 -26.29 -18.04 -14.15
N PRO A 80 -25.32 -17.39 -13.50
CA PRO A 80 -23.91 -17.77 -13.61
C PRO A 80 -23.65 -19.15 -13.02
N GLN A 81 -22.97 -20.00 -13.77
CA GLN A 81 -22.40 -21.24 -13.24
C GLN A 81 -21.10 -20.93 -12.50
N MET A 82 -21.16 -20.90 -11.18
CA MET A 82 -19.99 -20.79 -10.31
C MET A 82 -19.43 -22.19 -10.05
N SER A 83 -18.17 -22.45 -10.43
CA SER A 83 -17.58 -23.79 -10.33
C SER A 83 -16.92 -24.09 -8.98
N VAL A 84 -16.77 -23.08 -8.11
CA VAL A 84 -16.20 -23.22 -6.76
C VAL A 84 -16.92 -22.29 -5.78
N THR A 85 -17.06 -22.68 -4.52
CA THR A 85 -17.53 -21.75 -3.46
C THR A 85 -16.43 -20.77 -3.08
N PHE A 86 -16.76 -19.60 -2.50
CA PHE A 86 -15.75 -18.69 -1.94
C PHE A 86 -14.84 -19.42 -0.92
N ASP A 87 -15.42 -20.24 -0.05
CA ASP A 87 -14.70 -21.04 0.95
C ASP A 87 -13.66 -21.99 0.34
N SER A 88 -13.96 -22.60 -0.82
CA SER A 88 -13.09 -23.55 -1.51
C SER A 88 -12.22 -22.92 -2.61
N ALA A 89 -12.42 -21.64 -2.95
CA ALA A 89 -11.63 -20.95 -3.95
C ALA A 89 -10.18 -20.76 -3.49
N ILE A 90 -9.24 -21.01 -4.40
CA ILE A 90 -7.81 -20.80 -4.17
C ILE A 90 -7.32 -19.55 -4.93
N PRO A 91 -6.31 -18.83 -4.41
CA PRO A 91 -5.74 -17.70 -5.13
C PRO A 91 -5.14 -18.10 -6.49
N THR A 92 -5.36 -17.27 -7.50
CA THR A 92 -4.85 -17.50 -8.87
C THR A 92 -3.36 -17.17 -8.98
N ALA A 93 -2.74 -17.50 -10.12
CA ALA A 93 -1.34 -17.13 -10.37
C ALA A 93 -1.12 -15.60 -10.26
N THR A 94 -2.09 -14.79 -10.69
CA THR A 94 -2.10 -13.33 -10.50
C THR A 94 -2.06 -12.94 -9.02
N HIS A 95 -2.85 -13.56 -8.15
CA HIS A 95 -2.83 -13.27 -6.71
C HIS A 95 -1.47 -13.61 -6.10
N MET A 96 -0.92 -14.79 -6.41
CA MET A 96 0.38 -15.22 -5.86
C MET A 96 1.54 -14.38 -6.43
N ALA A 97 1.48 -13.94 -7.69
CA ALA A 97 2.43 -13.00 -8.29
C ALA A 97 2.39 -11.63 -7.58
N ILE A 98 1.22 -11.11 -7.24
CA ILE A 98 1.07 -9.86 -6.47
C ILE A 98 1.71 -10.01 -5.08
N VAL A 99 1.55 -11.16 -4.40
CA VAL A 99 2.26 -11.46 -3.14
C VAL A 99 3.78 -11.51 -3.34
N ALA A 100 4.28 -12.10 -4.43
CA ALA A 100 5.71 -12.16 -4.73
C ALA A 100 6.30 -10.77 -4.97
N LEU A 101 5.63 -9.94 -5.78
CA LEU A 101 6.06 -8.58 -6.11
C LEU A 101 5.98 -7.62 -4.91
N GLU A 102 5.06 -7.84 -3.97
CA GLU A 102 5.01 -7.09 -2.70
C GLU A 102 6.17 -7.49 -1.79
N LYS A 103 6.46 -8.79 -1.65
CA LYS A 103 7.61 -9.29 -0.88
C LYS A 103 8.95 -8.83 -1.47
N ALA A 104 9.06 -8.74 -2.79
CA ALA A 104 10.20 -8.13 -3.48
C ALA A 104 10.28 -6.59 -3.34
N GLY A 105 9.29 -5.96 -2.69
CA GLY A 105 9.24 -4.52 -2.48
C GLY A 105 8.86 -3.70 -3.72
N ILE A 106 8.44 -4.34 -4.81
CA ILE A 106 8.08 -3.70 -6.09
C ILE A 106 6.67 -3.11 -6.01
N VAL A 107 5.69 -3.91 -5.57
CA VAL A 107 4.30 -3.45 -5.36
C VAL A 107 4.18 -2.85 -3.97
N LYS A 108 3.73 -1.59 -3.88
CA LYS A 108 3.58 -0.88 -2.60
C LYS A 108 2.18 -1.01 -2.01
N TYR A 109 1.16 -1.14 -2.87
CA TYR A 109 -0.23 -1.14 -2.44
C TYR A 109 -1.17 -1.82 -3.46
N VAL A 110 -2.24 -2.45 -2.97
CA VAL A 110 -3.31 -3.06 -3.78
C VAL A 110 -4.65 -2.45 -3.42
N ILE A 111 -5.41 -2.08 -4.45
CA ILE A 111 -6.78 -1.57 -4.34
C ILE A 111 -7.70 -2.59 -5.02
N SER A 112 -8.58 -3.22 -4.24
CA SER A 112 -9.44 -4.31 -4.71
C SER A 112 -10.90 -3.87 -4.80
N GLN A 113 -11.55 -4.28 -5.89
CA GLN A 113 -13.01 -4.27 -6.03
C GLN A 113 -13.62 -5.65 -5.74
N ASN A 114 -12.79 -6.66 -5.44
CA ASN A 114 -13.21 -8.04 -5.22
C ASN A 114 -13.59 -8.26 -3.76
N ILE A 115 -14.70 -8.95 -3.57
CA ILE A 115 -15.21 -9.41 -2.28
C ILE A 115 -14.81 -10.85 -1.95
N ASP A 116 -14.17 -11.57 -2.89
CA ASP A 116 -13.85 -13.00 -2.78
C ASP A 116 -12.84 -13.35 -1.66
N GLY A 117 -12.19 -12.35 -1.08
CA GLY A 117 -11.21 -12.48 -0.01
C GLY A 117 -9.91 -13.17 -0.41
N LEU A 118 -9.66 -13.42 -1.70
CA LEU A 118 -8.51 -14.19 -2.16
C LEU A 118 -7.17 -13.47 -1.91
N HIS A 119 -7.12 -12.14 -1.94
CA HIS A 119 -5.93 -11.37 -1.54
C HIS A 119 -5.54 -11.62 -0.08
N ILE A 120 -6.49 -11.54 0.87
CA ILE A 120 -6.18 -11.84 2.27
C ILE A 120 -5.83 -13.31 2.43
N ARG A 121 -6.60 -14.23 1.82
CA ARG A 121 -6.38 -15.68 1.91
C ARG A 121 -5.06 -16.13 1.27
N SER A 122 -4.47 -15.38 0.33
CA SER A 122 -3.15 -15.63 -0.25
C SER A 122 -1.98 -15.18 0.62
N GLY A 123 -2.24 -14.57 1.78
CA GLY A 123 -1.22 -13.98 2.64
C GLY A 123 -0.71 -12.62 2.16
N PHE A 124 -1.48 -11.88 1.34
CA PHE A 124 -1.14 -10.49 1.02
C PHE A 124 -1.29 -9.60 2.28
N PRO A 125 -0.34 -8.69 2.58
CA PRO A 125 -0.38 -7.90 3.80
C PRO A 125 -1.53 -6.90 3.85
N ARG A 126 -2.37 -7.00 4.88
CA ARG A 126 -3.59 -6.21 5.04
C ARG A 126 -3.34 -4.71 5.19
N ASN A 127 -2.22 -4.27 5.80
CA ASN A 127 -1.85 -2.85 5.84
C ASN A 127 -1.53 -2.25 4.45
N ARG A 128 -1.41 -3.07 3.40
CA ARG A 128 -1.18 -2.66 2.00
C ARG A 128 -2.38 -2.90 1.08
N LEU A 129 -3.54 -3.25 1.63
CA LEU A 129 -4.75 -3.60 0.88
C LEU A 129 -5.90 -2.65 1.23
N SER A 130 -6.60 -2.15 0.21
CA SER A 130 -7.90 -1.49 0.34
C SER A 130 -9.00 -2.35 -0.29
N GLU A 131 -9.95 -2.80 0.53
CA GLU A 131 -11.04 -3.70 0.12
C GLU A 131 -12.33 -2.89 -0.11
N LEU A 132 -12.41 -2.18 -1.24
CA LEU A 132 -13.38 -1.10 -1.43
C LEU A 132 -14.85 -1.52 -1.43
N HIS A 133 -15.15 -2.79 -1.71
CA HIS A 133 -16.53 -3.31 -1.75
C HIS A 133 -16.81 -4.34 -0.63
N GLY A 134 -15.94 -4.43 0.37
CA GLY A 134 -16.01 -5.42 1.45
C GLY A 134 -15.31 -6.74 1.12
N ASN A 135 -15.44 -7.72 2.01
CA ASN A 135 -14.86 -9.06 1.88
C ASN A 135 -15.79 -10.11 2.51
N MET A 136 -16.07 -11.18 1.78
CA MET A 136 -16.95 -12.29 2.18
C MET A 136 -16.51 -13.02 3.46
N PHE A 137 -15.28 -12.82 3.93
CA PHE A 137 -14.71 -13.42 5.13
C PHE A 137 -14.56 -12.42 6.28
N ILE A 138 -15.08 -11.19 6.15
CA ILE A 138 -14.91 -10.15 7.17
C ILE A 138 -16.26 -9.63 7.67
N GLU A 139 -16.41 -9.66 8.99
CA GLU A 139 -17.45 -8.95 9.72
C GLU A 139 -16.86 -7.86 10.63
N GLU A 140 -17.64 -6.81 10.88
CA GLU A 140 -17.23 -5.58 11.55
C GLU A 140 -18.16 -5.27 12.72
N CYS A 141 -17.60 -4.75 13.82
CA CYS A 141 -18.38 -4.30 14.96
C CYS A 141 -19.03 -2.94 14.71
N ASN A 142 -20.35 -2.90 14.63
CA ASN A 142 -21.15 -1.68 14.41
C ASN A 142 -21.09 -0.63 15.55
N LYS A 143 -20.31 -0.87 16.62
CA LYS A 143 -20.04 0.09 17.72
C LYS A 143 -18.58 0.50 17.87
N CYS A 144 -17.64 -0.14 17.16
CA CYS A 144 -16.22 0.15 17.35
C CYS A 144 -15.33 -0.05 16.12
N GLY A 145 -15.89 -0.40 14.96
CA GLY A 145 -15.12 -0.60 13.72
C GLY A 145 -14.12 -1.76 13.75
N HIS A 146 -14.09 -2.56 14.83
CA HIS A 146 -13.16 -3.67 14.92
C HIS A 146 -13.60 -4.80 13.99
N GLN A 147 -12.67 -5.24 13.15
CA GLN A 147 -12.91 -6.22 12.10
C GLN A 147 -12.39 -7.61 12.50
N TYR A 148 -13.18 -8.63 12.17
CA TYR A 148 -12.91 -10.04 12.41
C TYR A 148 -12.77 -10.77 11.07
N ILE A 149 -11.59 -11.33 10.82
CA ILE A 149 -11.34 -12.17 9.63
C ILE A 149 -11.67 -13.61 10.01
N ARG A 150 -12.64 -14.20 9.32
CA ARG A 150 -13.20 -15.54 9.55
C ARG A 150 -12.57 -16.57 8.62
N GLU A 151 -12.55 -17.83 9.06
CA GLU A 151 -12.16 -18.98 8.22
C GLU A 151 -13.17 -19.24 7.10
N HIS A 152 -14.46 -19.05 7.40
CA HIS A 152 -15.59 -19.28 6.51
C HIS A 152 -16.27 -17.99 6.07
N SER A 153 -16.98 -18.07 4.95
CA SER A 153 -17.76 -16.94 4.46
C SER A 153 -18.85 -16.52 5.47
N VAL A 154 -19.03 -15.22 5.67
CA VAL A 154 -20.03 -14.66 6.58
C VAL A 154 -21.44 -14.89 6.03
N PRO A 155 -22.46 -15.09 6.88
CA PRO A 155 -23.77 -15.57 6.43
C PRO A 155 -24.66 -14.51 5.78
N THR A 156 -24.24 -13.24 5.74
CA THR A 156 -25.04 -12.09 5.29
C THR A 156 -24.27 -11.20 4.31
N MET A 157 -25.00 -10.31 3.65
CA MET A 157 -24.51 -9.29 2.71
C MET A 157 -25.28 -7.98 2.95
N ALA A 158 -24.86 -6.88 2.30
CA ALA A 158 -25.52 -5.57 2.42
C ALA A 158 -25.49 -5.04 3.87
N ARG A 159 -24.34 -5.17 4.53
CA ARG A 159 -24.06 -4.67 5.90
C ARG A 159 -25.05 -5.18 6.96
N ASN A 160 -25.61 -6.37 6.75
CA ASN A 160 -26.61 -6.98 7.62
C ASN A 160 -25.98 -7.64 8.85
N LEU A 161 -26.81 -7.88 9.87
CA LEU A 161 -26.39 -8.51 11.12
C LEU A 161 -26.05 -9.99 10.92
N THR A 162 -24.78 -10.36 11.14
CA THR A 162 -24.31 -11.77 11.06
C THR A 162 -24.79 -12.64 12.22
N GLY A 163 -25.37 -12.03 13.26
CA GLY A 163 -25.74 -12.65 14.54
C GLY A 163 -24.63 -12.58 15.60
N GLY A 164 -23.39 -12.30 15.20
CA GLY A 164 -22.23 -12.21 16.09
C GLY A 164 -22.30 -11.05 17.10
N SER A 165 -21.40 -11.06 18.09
CA SER A 165 -21.24 -9.96 19.04
C SER A 165 -19.77 -9.71 19.38
N CYS A 166 -19.37 -8.44 19.35
CA CYS A 166 -17.97 -8.01 19.45
C CYS A 166 -17.35 -8.33 20.82
N SER A 167 -16.24 -9.07 20.76
CA SER A 167 -15.43 -9.53 21.89
C SER A 167 -14.35 -8.55 22.34
N GLN A 168 -14.16 -7.42 21.64
CA GLN A 168 -13.08 -6.49 21.96
C GLN A 168 -13.14 -5.93 23.38
N LYS A 169 -11.99 -5.94 24.06
CA LYS A 169 -11.81 -5.33 25.37
C LYS A 169 -11.62 -3.82 25.21
N LYS A 170 -12.42 -3.03 25.92
CA LYS A 170 -12.27 -1.58 26.09
C LYS A 170 -11.99 -1.28 27.57
N SER A 171 -11.61 -0.04 27.88
CA SER A 171 -11.32 0.42 29.24
C SER A 171 -12.46 0.20 30.25
N ARG A 172 -13.72 0.08 29.79
CA ARG A 172 -14.91 -0.21 30.61
C ARG A 172 -15.51 -1.60 30.35
N GLY A 173 -14.68 -2.57 29.93
CA GLY A 173 -15.08 -3.96 29.67
C GLY A 173 -15.29 -4.28 28.18
N THR A 174 -15.95 -5.40 27.88
CA THR A 174 -16.15 -5.88 26.50
C THR A 174 -17.14 -5.01 25.72
N CYS A 175 -16.83 -4.69 24.46
CA CYS A 175 -17.62 -3.78 23.63
C CYS A 175 -19.07 -4.24 23.39
N ARG A 176 -19.31 -5.54 23.16
CA ARG A 176 -20.64 -6.13 22.92
C ARG A 176 -21.48 -5.37 21.86
N GLY A 177 -20.82 -4.78 20.87
CA GLY A 177 -21.48 -4.32 19.65
C GLY A 177 -21.96 -5.51 18.82
N LYS A 178 -22.88 -5.30 17.90
CA LYS A 178 -23.30 -6.36 16.99
C LYS A 178 -22.34 -6.41 15.81
N LEU A 179 -22.12 -7.62 15.30
CA LEU A 179 -21.30 -7.81 14.12
C LEU A 179 -22.20 -7.73 12.88
N ILE A 180 -21.70 -7.05 11.86
CA ILE A 180 -22.31 -6.89 10.54
C ILE A 180 -21.33 -7.37 9.48
N ASP A 181 -21.79 -7.86 8.35
CA ASP A 181 -20.89 -8.11 7.22
C ASP A 181 -20.33 -6.80 6.64
N THR A 182 -19.26 -6.91 5.86
CA THR A 182 -18.61 -5.76 5.20
C THR A 182 -19.07 -5.53 3.76
N ILE A 183 -19.95 -6.38 3.23
CA ILE A 183 -20.36 -6.37 1.83
C ILE A 183 -21.30 -5.20 1.58
N LEU A 184 -20.99 -4.40 0.56
CA LEU A 184 -21.80 -3.23 0.19
C LEU A 184 -22.96 -3.60 -0.73
N ASP A 185 -24.12 -3.00 -0.48
CA ASP A 185 -25.21 -2.88 -1.46
C ASP A 185 -24.99 -1.67 -2.39
N TRP A 186 -25.85 -1.49 -3.39
CA TRP A 186 -25.69 -0.47 -4.44
C TRP A 186 -25.69 0.98 -3.95
N GLU A 187 -26.40 1.28 -2.85
CA GLU A 187 -26.50 2.63 -2.27
C GLU A 187 -25.56 2.84 -1.08
N ASP A 188 -24.81 1.82 -0.66
CA ASP A 188 -23.87 1.93 0.46
C ASP A 188 -22.68 2.81 0.11
N SER A 189 -22.23 3.58 1.10
CA SER A 189 -20.96 4.32 1.01
C SER A 189 -19.77 3.37 1.16
N LEU A 190 -18.73 3.61 0.35
CA LEU A 190 -17.46 2.88 0.46
C LEU A 190 -16.83 3.09 1.85
N PRO A 191 -16.09 2.10 2.39
CA PRO A 191 -15.36 2.24 3.64
C PRO A 191 -14.35 3.40 3.56
N GLU A 192 -14.56 4.42 4.39
CA GLU A 192 -13.82 5.69 4.37
C GLU A 192 -12.30 5.48 4.48
N ARG A 193 -11.86 4.63 5.42
CA ARG A 193 -10.43 4.28 5.62
C ARG A 193 -9.77 3.78 4.35
N ASP A 194 -10.35 2.78 3.71
CA ASP A 194 -9.81 2.13 2.51
C ASP A 194 -9.89 3.08 1.31
N LEU A 195 -10.94 3.90 1.21
CA LEU A 195 -11.04 4.92 0.17
C LEU A 195 -9.99 6.03 0.34
N GLU A 196 -9.76 6.51 1.57
CA GLU A 196 -8.68 7.45 1.90
C GLU A 196 -7.31 6.88 1.53
N SER A 197 -7.00 5.66 1.98
CA SER A 197 -5.72 5.01 1.69
C SER A 197 -5.54 4.76 0.19
N ALA A 198 -6.58 4.30 -0.52
CA ALA A 198 -6.55 4.17 -1.97
C ALA A 198 -6.25 5.50 -2.69
N PHE A 199 -6.86 6.61 -2.24
CA PHE A 199 -6.56 7.95 -2.76
C PHE A 199 -5.15 8.43 -2.42
N GLU A 200 -4.67 8.23 -1.19
CA GLU A 200 -3.31 8.61 -0.77
C GLU A 200 -2.25 7.87 -1.58
N GLN A 201 -2.39 6.55 -1.70
CA GLN A 201 -1.42 5.69 -2.38
C GLN A 201 -1.39 5.97 -3.88
N CYS A 202 -2.54 6.21 -4.53
CA CYS A 202 -2.55 6.61 -5.94
C CYS A 202 -2.02 8.03 -6.20
N ARG A 203 -2.05 8.93 -5.21
CA ARG A 203 -1.41 10.26 -5.32
C ARG A 203 0.12 10.17 -5.22
N LYS A 204 0.64 9.22 -4.44
CA LYS A 204 2.08 8.91 -4.31
C LYS A 204 2.63 8.09 -5.48
N SER A 205 1.75 7.33 -6.14
CA SER A 205 2.10 6.40 -7.21
C SER A 205 2.63 7.08 -8.47
N ASP A 206 3.68 6.51 -9.04
CA ASP A 206 4.22 6.80 -10.36
C ASP A 206 3.78 5.78 -11.43
N LEU A 207 3.21 4.64 -11.04
CA LEU A 207 2.62 3.64 -11.93
C LEU A 207 1.41 2.92 -11.29
N SER A 208 0.23 3.12 -11.89
CA SER A 208 -0.98 2.35 -11.60
C SER A 208 -1.19 1.25 -12.65
N ILE A 209 -1.39 0.01 -12.21
CA ILE A 209 -1.66 -1.15 -13.09
C ILE A 209 -3.06 -1.70 -12.77
N CYS A 210 -3.97 -1.68 -13.73
CA CYS A 210 -5.31 -2.25 -13.59
C CYS A 210 -5.36 -3.68 -14.14
N LEU A 211 -5.81 -4.64 -13.34
CA LEU A 211 -5.92 -6.07 -13.68
C LEU A 211 -7.38 -6.52 -13.58
N GLY A 212 -7.94 -7.06 -14.67
CA GLY A 212 -9.23 -7.76 -14.63
C GLY A 212 -10.42 -6.89 -14.21
N THR A 213 -10.41 -5.58 -14.51
CA THR A 213 -11.49 -4.65 -14.17
C THR A 213 -11.90 -3.79 -15.37
N SER A 214 -13.21 -3.65 -15.57
CA SER A 214 -13.77 -2.76 -16.62
C SER A 214 -13.83 -1.29 -16.19
N LEU A 215 -13.44 -0.97 -14.95
CA LEU A 215 -13.39 0.39 -14.38
C LEU A 215 -14.72 1.16 -14.43
N GLN A 216 -15.85 0.44 -14.45
CA GLN A 216 -17.18 1.05 -14.64
C GLN A 216 -17.73 1.71 -13.36
N ILE A 217 -17.59 1.06 -12.21
CA ILE A 217 -18.05 1.51 -10.89
C ILE A 217 -17.28 2.76 -10.44
N VAL A 218 -17.97 3.69 -9.78
CA VAL A 218 -17.43 4.96 -9.27
C VAL A 218 -17.67 4.98 -7.75
N PRO A 219 -16.70 5.41 -6.92
CA PRO A 219 -15.42 6.01 -7.28
C PRO A 219 -14.33 5.02 -7.70
N SER A 220 -14.44 3.73 -7.36
CA SER A 220 -13.38 2.70 -7.49
C SER A 220 -12.65 2.70 -8.84
N GLY A 221 -13.39 2.67 -9.95
CA GLY A 221 -12.83 2.67 -11.31
C GLY A 221 -12.18 3.99 -11.74
N ASN A 222 -12.45 5.11 -11.06
CA ASN A 222 -11.79 6.40 -11.30
C ASN A 222 -10.47 6.57 -10.53
N ILE A 223 -10.20 5.76 -9.49
CA ILE A 223 -9.02 5.91 -8.62
C ILE A 223 -7.68 5.82 -9.40
N PRO A 224 -7.48 4.89 -10.38
CA PRO A 224 -6.24 4.83 -11.17
C PRO A 224 -5.91 6.13 -11.92
N LEU A 225 -6.91 6.99 -12.17
CA LEU A 225 -6.71 8.28 -12.83
C LEU A 225 -6.02 9.31 -11.93
N LEU A 226 -5.95 9.10 -10.61
CA LEU A 226 -5.22 10.00 -9.70
C LEU A 226 -3.71 9.91 -9.94
N THR A 227 -3.18 8.71 -10.15
CA THR A 227 -1.78 8.49 -10.56
C THR A 227 -1.47 9.25 -11.85
N LYS A 228 -2.34 9.12 -12.87
CA LYS A 228 -2.23 9.84 -14.14
C LYS A 228 -2.25 11.37 -13.97
N LYS A 229 -3.12 11.89 -13.09
CA LYS A 229 -3.20 13.34 -12.77
C LYS A 229 -1.95 13.87 -12.08
N ASN A 230 -1.24 13.03 -11.33
CA ASN A 230 -0.01 13.37 -10.63
C ASN A 230 1.26 13.09 -11.47
N GLY A 231 1.13 12.86 -12.78
CA GLY A 231 2.25 12.64 -13.70
C GLY A 231 2.70 11.19 -13.85
N GLY A 232 2.14 10.27 -13.06
CA GLY A 232 2.39 8.84 -13.15
C GLY A 232 1.73 8.17 -14.38
N LYS A 233 2.07 6.91 -14.59
CA LYS A 233 1.63 6.08 -15.70
C LYS A 233 0.43 5.20 -15.34
N LEU A 234 -0.39 4.88 -16.34
CA LEU A 234 -1.55 4.01 -16.21
C LEU A 234 -1.49 2.88 -17.24
N VAL A 235 -1.34 1.64 -16.75
CA VAL A 235 -1.45 0.41 -17.53
C VAL A 235 -2.80 -0.23 -17.26
N ILE A 236 -3.46 -0.75 -18.31
CA ILE A 236 -4.72 -1.51 -18.18
C ILE A 236 -4.56 -2.88 -18.86
N ILE A 237 -4.75 -3.95 -18.08
CA ILE A 237 -4.66 -5.35 -18.51
C ILE A 237 -6.04 -5.97 -18.37
N ASN A 238 -6.77 -6.07 -19.49
CA ASN A 238 -8.15 -6.55 -19.52
C ASN A 238 -8.56 -7.07 -20.91
N LEU A 239 -9.30 -8.18 -20.96
CA LEU A 239 -9.82 -8.76 -22.20
C LEU A 239 -10.89 -7.88 -22.88
N GLN A 240 -11.80 -7.31 -22.08
CA GLN A 240 -12.84 -6.40 -22.58
C GLN A 240 -12.36 -4.93 -22.58
N PRO A 241 -12.97 -4.05 -23.40
CA PRO A 241 -12.79 -2.60 -23.28
C PRO A 241 -13.15 -2.06 -21.89
N THR A 242 -12.37 -1.09 -21.38
CA THR A 242 -12.63 -0.46 -20.08
C THR A 242 -13.11 0.99 -20.23
N LYS A 243 -13.71 1.54 -19.17
CA LYS A 243 -14.18 2.93 -19.12
C LYS A 243 -13.08 3.96 -19.42
N HIS A 244 -11.82 3.62 -19.12
CA HIS A 244 -10.68 4.56 -19.17
C HIS A 244 -9.60 4.20 -20.18
N ASP A 245 -9.90 3.31 -21.14
CA ASP A 245 -8.99 2.91 -22.22
C ASP A 245 -8.24 4.08 -22.89
N LYS A 246 -8.95 5.18 -23.18
CA LYS A 246 -8.39 6.40 -23.82
C LYS A 246 -7.43 7.20 -22.94
N LYS A 247 -7.29 6.85 -21.66
CA LYS A 247 -6.44 7.55 -20.67
C LYS A 247 -5.21 6.72 -20.26
N ALA A 248 -5.20 5.43 -20.55
CA ALA A 248 -4.04 4.57 -20.31
C ALA A 248 -2.85 5.03 -21.16
N ASP A 249 -1.64 4.92 -20.62
CA ASP A 249 -0.40 4.98 -21.43
C ASP A 249 -0.23 3.68 -22.22
N MET A 250 -0.73 2.58 -21.67
CA MET A 250 -0.55 1.25 -22.21
C MET A 250 -1.78 0.38 -21.94
N LYS A 251 -2.20 -0.39 -22.95
CA LYS A 251 -3.23 -1.42 -22.83
C LYS A 251 -2.66 -2.77 -23.24
N ILE A 252 -3.03 -3.81 -22.49
CA ILE A 252 -2.78 -5.21 -22.83
C ILE A 252 -4.11 -5.97 -22.78
N SER A 253 -4.51 -6.57 -23.88
CA SER A 253 -5.68 -7.45 -23.96
C SER A 253 -5.22 -8.91 -24.04
N ALA A 254 -5.00 -9.49 -22.85
CA ALA A 254 -4.57 -10.86 -22.64
C ALA A 254 -5.07 -11.36 -21.26
N TYR A 255 -4.91 -12.67 -20.98
CA TYR A 255 -5.19 -13.23 -19.66
C TYR A 255 -4.18 -12.69 -18.63
N VAL A 256 -4.70 -12.20 -17.49
CA VAL A 256 -3.87 -11.59 -16.43
C VAL A 256 -2.84 -12.58 -15.86
N ASP A 257 -3.21 -13.85 -15.68
CA ASP A 257 -2.29 -14.88 -15.16
C ASP A 257 -1.06 -15.06 -16.07
N ASP A 258 -1.21 -14.99 -17.39
CA ASP A 258 -0.10 -15.20 -18.32
C ASP A 258 0.80 -13.97 -18.42
N VAL A 259 0.23 -12.76 -18.30
CA VAL A 259 1.03 -11.52 -18.23
C VAL A 259 1.79 -11.42 -16.91
N MET A 260 1.16 -11.78 -15.79
CA MET A 260 1.80 -11.72 -14.47
C MET A 260 2.89 -12.78 -14.31
N LYS A 261 2.72 -14.00 -14.86
CA LYS A 261 3.80 -15.01 -14.93
C LYS A 261 5.01 -14.49 -15.70
N GLN A 262 4.82 -13.99 -16.92
CA GLN A 262 5.91 -13.46 -17.75
C GLN A 262 6.58 -12.22 -17.13
N LEU A 263 5.83 -11.38 -16.41
CA LEU A 263 6.40 -10.27 -15.64
C LEU A 263 7.28 -10.77 -14.49
N CYS A 264 6.82 -11.74 -13.70
CA CYS A 264 7.62 -12.32 -12.61
C CYS A 264 8.86 -13.06 -13.14
N GLU A 265 8.71 -13.85 -14.20
CA GLU A 265 9.82 -14.55 -14.88
C GLU A 265 10.90 -13.58 -15.36
N ALA A 266 10.52 -12.50 -16.05
CA ALA A 266 11.46 -11.49 -16.55
C ALA A 266 12.06 -10.58 -15.46
N LEU A 267 11.53 -10.64 -14.23
CA LEU A 267 12.09 -9.97 -13.06
C LEU A 267 12.85 -10.94 -12.14
N GLU A 268 13.01 -12.21 -12.55
CA GLU A 268 13.63 -13.28 -11.76
C GLU A 268 12.97 -13.51 -10.38
N ILE A 269 11.66 -13.28 -10.29
CA ILE A 269 10.86 -13.41 -9.07
C ILE A 269 10.04 -14.71 -9.13
N GLU A 270 10.34 -15.64 -8.23
CA GLU A 270 9.55 -16.86 -8.08
C GLU A 270 8.14 -16.55 -7.55
N ILE A 271 7.10 -17.08 -8.22
CA ILE A 271 5.73 -17.02 -7.74
C ILE A 271 5.55 -18.15 -6.70
N PRO A 272 5.32 -17.83 -5.41
CA PRO A 272 5.27 -18.84 -4.36
C PRO A 272 4.04 -19.74 -4.52
N GLN A 273 4.21 -21.04 -4.28
CA GLN A 273 3.11 -22.00 -4.24
C GLN A 273 2.14 -21.67 -3.10
N TYR A 274 0.84 -21.74 -3.38
CA TYR A 274 -0.19 -21.61 -2.36
C TYR A 274 -0.24 -22.86 -1.47
N THR A 275 -0.04 -22.68 -0.16
CA THR A 275 0.00 -23.77 0.85
C THR A 275 -1.26 -23.86 1.70
N GLY A 276 -2.23 -22.96 1.51
CA GLY A 276 -3.49 -22.88 2.27
C GLY A 276 -3.77 -21.45 2.76
N PRO A 277 -4.94 -21.20 3.37
CA PRO A 277 -5.31 -19.87 3.85
C PRO A 277 -4.33 -19.35 4.89
N SER A 278 -3.75 -18.17 4.64
CA SER A 278 -2.81 -17.51 5.54
C SER A 278 -3.14 -16.03 5.61
N VAL A 279 -3.16 -15.44 6.81
CA VAL A 279 -3.50 -14.02 7.01
C VAL A 279 -2.25 -13.24 7.40
N CYS A 280 -1.82 -12.34 6.51
CA CYS A 280 -0.74 -11.39 6.81
C CYS A 280 -1.35 -10.04 7.20
N LEU A 281 -1.12 -9.57 8.44
CA LEU A 281 -1.68 -8.30 8.92
C LEU A 281 -0.81 -7.08 8.56
N LYS A 282 0.52 -7.25 8.55
CA LYS A 282 1.50 -6.20 8.23
C LYS A 282 2.57 -6.73 7.28
N SER A 283 2.93 -5.91 6.29
CA SER A 283 4.10 -6.12 5.43
C SER A 283 5.40 -6.15 6.24
N ILE A 284 6.41 -6.84 5.71
CA ILE A 284 7.80 -6.76 6.21
C ILE A 284 8.48 -5.43 5.87
N HIS A 285 7.97 -4.72 4.87
CA HIS A 285 8.48 -3.44 4.41
C HIS A 285 7.65 -2.31 5.02
N THR A 286 8.29 -1.33 5.63
CA THR A 286 7.62 -0.15 6.18
C THR A 286 7.23 0.85 5.08
N LEU A 287 6.11 1.54 5.26
CA LEU A 287 5.77 2.79 4.56
C LEU A 287 5.81 3.97 5.53
N GLU A 288 6.16 5.17 5.04
CA GLU A 288 6.34 6.39 5.84
C GLU A 288 5.09 6.87 6.61
N SER A 289 3.90 6.32 6.32
CA SER A 289 2.61 6.75 6.89
C SER A 289 1.65 5.60 7.22
N GLU A 290 2.14 4.53 7.86
CA GLU A 290 1.27 3.43 8.31
C GLU A 290 0.35 3.82 9.49
N LYS A 291 -0.96 3.98 9.22
CA LYS A 291 -2.01 4.06 10.25
C LYS A 291 -2.18 2.68 10.91
N GLU A 292 -2.25 2.62 12.24
CA GLU A 292 -2.50 1.36 12.96
C GLU A 292 -3.91 0.80 12.71
N LEU A 293 -3.99 -0.53 12.64
CA LEU A 293 -5.18 -1.30 12.25
C LEU A 293 -5.67 -2.16 13.42
N GLY A 294 -6.79 -1.76 14.03
CA GLY A 294 -7.50 -2.56 15.05
C GLY A 294 -8.17 -3.79 14.44
N VAL A 295 -7.41 -4.89 14.32
CA VAL A 295 -7.83 -6.12 13.63
C VAL A 295 -7.54 -7.34 14.49
N SER A 296 -8.43 -8.31 14.47
CA SER A 296 -8.17 -9.67 14.96
C SER A 296 -8.62 -10.66 13.91
N ALA A 297 -7.69 -11.47 13.41
CA ALA A 297 -8.06 -12.68 12.70
C ALA A 297 -8.51 -13.75 13.70
N ASP A 298 -9.41 -14.65 13.30
CA ASP A 298 -9.48 -15.96 13.94
C ASP A 298 -8.14 -16.69 13.79
N GLN A 299 -7.89 -17.68 14.65
CA GLN A 299 -6.54 -18.08 15.05
C GLN A 299 -5.77 -18.93 14.01
N PHE A 300 -5.56 -18.41 12.80
CA PHE A 300 -4.64 -18.95 11.80
C PHE A 300 -3.22 -18.39 11.98
N CYS A 301 -2.57 -18.85 13.04
CA CYS A 301 -1.11 -18.95 13.04
C CYS A 301 -0.77 -20.33 12.47
N SER A 302 -0.16 -20.39 11.29
CA SER A 302 0.37 -21.64 10.75
C SER A 302 1.48 -22.13 11.68
N LYS A 303 1.20 -23.17 12.48
CA LYS A 303 2.18 -23.85 13.35
C LYS A 303 3.15 -24.74 12.55
N THR A 304 3.56 -24.28 11.37
CA THR A 304 4.47 -24.94 10.44
C THR A 304 5.42 -23.89 9.87
N ASP A 305 6.56 -23.78 10.54
CA ASP A 305 7.86 -23.35 10.03
C ASP A 305 7.94 -22.12 9.11
N PHE A 306 7.88 -20.94 9.73
CA PHE A 306 8.86 -19.88 9.41
C PHE A 306 10.03 -19.92 10.41
N LYS A 307 10.65 -21.09 10.53
CA LYS A 307 12.00 -21.24 11.08
C LYS A 307 13.00 -21.34 9.93
N LEU A 308 12.99 -20.32 9.06
CA LEU A 308 14.09 -20.14 8.13
C LEU A 308 15.34 -19.87 8.97
N LYS A 309 16.36 -20.72 8.85
CA LYS A 309 17.65 -20.49 9.48
C LYS A 309 18.27 -19.23 8.86
N TYR A 310 18.17 -18.11 9.57
CA TYR A 310 19.24 -17.12 9.59
C TYR A 310 19.83 -17.14 11.00
N GLU A 311 20.91 -17.91 11.14
CA GLU A 311 21.81 -17.80 12.29
C GLU A 311 22.50 -16.42 12.23
N LEU A 312 22.94 -15.95 13.40
CA LEU A 312 23.48 -14.61 13.62
C LEU A 312 24.57 -14.24 12.61
N ALA A 313 24.42 -13.09 11.96
CA ALA A 313 25.50 -12.33 11.35
C ALA A 313 25.30 -10.81 11.59
N CYS A 314 24.97 -10.44 12.83
CA CYS A 314 25.05 -9.06 13.33
C CYS A 314 25.88 -9.02 14.61
N ASN A 315 27.13 -9.49 14.48
CA ASN A 315 28.23 -9.30 15.42
C ASN A 315 29.52 -9.21 14.59
N LEU A 316 29.63 -8.16 13.79
CA LEU A 316 30.88 -7.70 13.21
C LEU A 316 30.92 -6.18 13.28
N GLU A 317 31.68 -5.70 14.26
CA GLU A 317 32.46 -4.49 14.12
C GLU A 317 33.41 -4.71 12.91
N ASP A 318 33.21 -3.99 11.82
CA ASP A 318 34.32 -3.46 11.00
C ASP A 318 33.76 -2.54 9.90
N GLU A 319 34.34 -1.33 9.79
CA GLU A 319 34.12 -0.46 8.65
C GLU A 319 34.93 -0.98 7.45
N SER A 320 34.26 -1.33 6.35
CA SER A 320 34.86 -1.21 5.02
C SER A 320 33.79 -1.04 3.94
N GLU A 321 34.13 -0.25 2.92
CA GLU A 321 33.22 0.27 1.91
C GLU A 321 32.59 -0.84 1.04
N LEU A 322 31.25 -0.87 0.99
CA LEU A 322 30.51 -1.65 -0.01
C LEU A 322 29.98 -0.73 -1.12
N GLU A 323 30.80 -0.52 -2.15
CA GLU A 323 30.39 0.12 -3.39
C GLU A 323 29.17 -0.57 -4.02
N VAL A 324 28.08 0.19 -4.24
CA VAL A 324 26.96 -0.25 -5.09
C VAL A 324 27.39 -0.20 -6.56
N LYS A 325 27.99 -1.29 -7.06
CA LYS A 325 28.31 -1.44 -8.49
C LYS A 325 27.04 -1.49 -9.33
N ARG A 326 26.70 -0.36 -9.96
CA ARG A 326 25.73 -0.32 -11.06
C ARG A 326 26.26 -1.15 -12.23
N ILE A 327 25.66 -2.32 -12.45
CA ILE A 327 25.89 -3.08 -13.68
C ILE A 327 25.26 -2.30 -14.83
N LYS A 328 26.10 -1.73 -15.71
CA LYS A 328 25.66 -1.33 -17.05
C LYS A 328 25.47 -2.60 -17.86
N LEU A 329 24.30 -2.77 -18.47
CA LEU A 329 24.11 -3.72 -19.54
C LEU A 329 24.74 -3.13 -20.81
N ASP A 330 25.83 -3.74 -21.28
CA ASP A 330 26.41 -3.42 -22.58
C ASP A 330 25.46 -3.89 -23.69
N VAL A 331 24.82 -2.95 -24.35
CA VAL A 331 24.12 -3.19 -25.62
C VAL A 331 25.19 -3.23 -26.70
N GLY A 332 25.50 -4.43 -27.19
CA GLY A 332 26.57 -4.63 -28.17
C GLY A 332 26.40 -3.77 -29.42
N GLU A 333 27.47 -3.07 -29.81
CA GLU A 333 27.49 -2.21 -30.98
C GLU A 333 27.33 -3.02 -32.27
N ILE A 334 26.32 -2.68 -33.07
CA ILE A 334 26.29 -3.03 -34.49
C ILE A 334 27.14 -1.98 -35.21
N THR A 335 28.26 -2.40 -35.76
CA THR A 335 29.13 -1.53 -36.55
C THR A 335 28.44 -1.06 -37.82
N ASN A 336 28.49 0.26 -38.06
CA ASN A 336 28.39 0.82 -39.40
C ASN A 336 29.33 2.04 -39.46
N GLU A 337 30.31 1.96 -40.34
CA GLU A 337 31.26 3.04 -40.58
C GLU A 337 30.56 4.24 -41.22
N THR A 338 30.82 5.47 -40.74
CA THR A 338 31.25 6.60 -41.61
C THR A 338 31.59 7.86 -40.81
N ASN A 339 32.87 8.25 -40.89
CA ASN A 339 33.41 9.62 -40.96
C ASN A 339 32.68 10.80 -40.27
N GLY A 340 33.41 11.48 -39.37
CA GLY A 340 33.57 12.94 -39.53
C GLY A 340 33.39 13.85 -38.32
N SER A 341 34.52 14.26 -37.74
CA SER A 341 34.78 15.60 -37.17
C SER A 341 34.09 16.07 -35.87
N THR A 342 34.95 16.24 -34.87
CA THR A 342 34.84 17.07 -33.65
C THR A 342 34.45 18.54 -33.89
N VAL A 343 33.76 19.19 -32.92
CA VAL A 343 34.13 20.51 -32.32
C VAL A 343 33.48 20.65 -30.92
N ASN A 344 34.22 21.17 -29.94
CA ASN A 344 33.73 21.62 -28.62
C ASN A 344 33.28 23.09 -28.65
N ALA A 345 32.30 23.49 -27.81
CA ALA A 345 32.25 24.86 -27.27
C ALA A 345 31.38 24.99 -26.01
N GLU A 346 31.94 25.55 -24.94
CA GLU A 346 31.21 26.16 -23.82
C GLU A 346 30.87 27.63 -24.16
N ASN A 347 29.77 28.20 -23.63
CA ASN A 347 29.78 29.43 -22.80
C ASN A 347 28.40 30.08 -22.49
N LYS A 348 28.26 30.48 -21.22
CA LYS A 348 27.71 31.73 -20.62
C LYS A 348 26.50 32.51 -21.19
N ILE A 349 25.50 32.65 -20.30
CA ILE A 349 24.93 33.91 -19.70
C ILE A 349 24.56 35.11 -20.60
N LYS A 350 23.26 35.49 -20.56
CA LYS A 350 22.68 36.82 -20.17
C LYS A 350 21.15 36.69 -20.16
N GLU A 351 20.44 36.97 -19.06
CA GLU A 351 20.02 38.30 -18.54
C GLU A 351 19.17 39.13 -19.53
N GLU A 352 17.90 39.31 -19.19
CA GLU A 352 17.18 40.58 -19.40
C GLU A 352 16.07 40.75 -18.33
N THR A 353 15.89 41.98 -17.86
CA THR A 353 15.00 42.38 -16.76
C THR A 353 14.02 43.48 -17.21
N LYS A 354 12.83 43.53 -16.57
CA LYS A 354 11.97 44.70 -16.24
C LYS A 354 10.61 44.17 -15.75
N GLU A 355 10.11 44.48 -14.55
CA GLU A 355 9.84 45.74 -13.81
C GLU A 355 8.38 46.19 -13.92
N ASP A 356 7.96 46.93 -12.87
CA ASP A 356 6.63 47.49 -12.58
C ASP A 356 5.50 46.50 -12.21
N GLY A 357 4.72 46.69 -11.13
CA GLY A 357 4.75 47.75 -10.11
C GLY A 357 3.68 47.55 -9.01
N GLU A 358 3.85 48.24 -7.89
CA GLU A 358 3.10 48.24 -6.61
C GLU A 358 1.53 48.19 -6.68
N ASN A 359 0.73 47.88 -5.64
CA ASN A 359 0.86 48.33 -4.23
C ASN A 359 0.05 47.55 -3.17
N LYS A 360 0.37 47.89 -1.91
CA LYS A 360 -0.16 47.58 -0.56
C LYS A 360 -1.71 47.62 -0.45
N ASN A 361 -2.44 47.14 0.57
CA ASN A 361 -2.22 46.73 1.98
C ASN A 361 -3.51 45.95 2.43
N SER A 362 -3.73 45.32 3.60
CA SER A 362 -2.94 44.73 4.71
C SER A 362 -3.90 44.20 5.80
N ASN A 363 -3.62 43.06 6.46
CA ASN A 363 -3.98 42.83 7.89
C ASN A 363 -3.38 41.53 8.46
N THR A 364 -2.70 41.63 9.59
CA THR A 364 -2.16 40.52 10.41
C THR A 364 -2.93 40.39 11.73
N LYS A 365 -3.04 39.16 12.27
CA LYS A 365 -3.23 38.93 13.72
C LYS A 365 -2.87 37.51 14.16
N ASN A 366 -1.87 37.43 15.04
CA ASN A 366 -1.66 36.50 16.15
C ASN A 366 -1.95 34.98 16.00
N GLU A 367 -0.88 34.20 15.77
CA GLU A 367 -0.66 32.89 16.42
C GLU A 367 0.84 32.72 16.70
N ASN A 368 1.29 32.70 17.96
CA ASN A 368 2.68 32.34 18.29
C ASN A 368 2.97 31.94 19.77
N ASN A 369 1.98 31.94 20.68
CA ASN A 369 2.21 31.62 22.10
C ASN A 369 1.90 30.17 22.52
N THR A 370 1.54 29.28 21.58
CA THR A 370 1.13 27.89 21.88
C THR A 370 2.21 26.83 21.63
N LYS A 371 3.42 27.22 21.18
CA LYS A 371 4.52 26.28 20.85
C LYS A 371 5.65 26.18 21.88
N GLU A 372 5.77 27.13 22.80
CA GLU A 372 6.84 27.10 23.81
C GLU A 372 6.47 26.22 25.02
N GLU A 373 5.22 26.26 25.49
CA GLU A 373 4.75 25.40 26.59
C GLU A 373 4.81 23.90 26.21
N THR A 374 4.44 23.54 24.98
CA THR A 374 4.46 22.15 24.50
C THR A 374 5.85 21.52 24.48
N ASN A 375 6.92 22.31 24.35
CA ASN A 375 8.28 21.77 24.26
C ASN A 375 8.87 21.43 25.65
N LEU A 376 8.46 22.12 26.72
CA LEU A 376 8.89 21.77 28.08
C LEU A 376 8.24 20.45 28.55
N ASP A 377 6.95 20.24 28.25
CA ASP A 377 6.25 19.01 28.63
C ASP A 377 6.85 17.77 27.93
N ILE A 378 7.28 17.89 26.67
CA ILE A 378 7.96 16.82 25.93
C ILE A 378 9.31 16.48 26.59
N LEU A 379 10.13 17.49 26.93
CA LEU A 379 11.42 17.28 27.62
C LEU A 379 11.27 16.57 28.97
N HIS A 380 10.23 16.90 29.74
CA HIS A 380 9.95 16.27 31.03
C HIS A 380 9.30 14.88 30.90
N CYS A 381 8.74 14.54 29.73
CA CYS A 381 8.24 13.20 29.42
C CYS A 381 9.39 12.25 29.02
N VAL A 382 10.28 12.71 28.14
CA VAL A 382 11.43 11.93 27.65
C VAL A 382 12.41 11.55 28.77
N SER A 383 12.66 12.44 29.76
CA SER A 383 13.53 12.09 30.89
C SER A 383 12.95 10.98 31.77
N LYS A 384 11.62 10.93 31.94
CA LYS A 384 10.94 9.89 32.72
C LYS A 384 10.96 8.53 32.02
N GLU A 385 10.86 8.50 30.68
CA GLU A 385 10.98 7.24 29.94
C GLU A 385 12.42 6.70 29.96
N LEU A 386 13.44 7.57 29.85
CA LEU A 386 14.86 7.18 29.97
C LEU A 386 15.22 6.60 31.35
N ILE A 387 14.66 7.15 32.43
CA ILE A 387 14.83 6.61 33.79
C ILE A 387 14.03 5.30 33.97
N SER A 388 12.93 5.12 33.24
CA SER A 388 12.10 3.92 33.30
C SER A 388 12.61 2.74 32.45
N SER A 389 13.57 2.95 31.54
CA SER A 389 13.93 1.97 30.49
C SER A 389 15.29 1.28 30.67
N LYS A 390 15.97 1.45 31.80
CA LYS A 390 17.20 0.71 32.14
C LYS A 390 17.01 -0.17 33.39
N ASN A 391 17.67 -1.32 33.38
CA ASN A 391 17.67 -2.27 34.50
C ASN A 391 18.13 -1.61 35.80
N LYS A 392 17.52 -2.00 36.91
CA LYS A 392 17.62 -1.32 38.22
C LYS A 392 18.90 -1.63 39.00
N GLU A 393 19.97 -1.99 38.30
CA GLU A 393 21.30 -2.24 38.86
C GLU A 393 22.29 -1.33 38.11
N VAL A 394 23.10 -0.57 38.86
CA VAL A 394 23.99 0.51 38.40
C VAL A 394 23.27 1.82 37.98
N ILE A 395 22.61 2.46 38.95
CA ILE A 395 22.45 3.92 39.00
C ILE A 395 22.86 4.37 40.40
N ASP A 396 23.85 5.26 40.51
CA ASP A 396 24.30 5.89 41.75
C ASP A 396 23.76 7.33 41.83
N GLU A 397 23.51 7.86 43.04
CA GLU A 397 23.00 9.23 43.26
C GLU A 397 23.91 10.29 42.61
N SER A 398 25.20 9.99 42.44
CA SER A 398 26.17 10.80 41.68
C SER A 398 25.75 11.06 40.22
N PHE A 399 25.10 10.09 39.57
CA PHE A 399 24.68 10.19 38.16
C PHE A 399 23.43 11.05 37.99
N GLU A 400 22.39 10.83 38.80
CA GLU A 400 21.15 11.63 38.75
C GLU A 400 21.44 13.10 39.05
N ASN A 401 22.28 13.39 40.04
CA ASN A 401 22.69 14.75 40.37
C ASN A 401 23.50 15.42 39.25
N LYS A 402 24.38 14.69 38.53
CA LYS A 402 25.10 15.25 37.37
C LYS A 402 24.16 15.55 36.21
N LEU A 403 23.21 14.67 35.93
CA LEU A 403 22.24 14.84 34.85
C LEU A 403 21.33 16.05 35.11
N HIS A 404 20.78 16.19 36.33
CA HIS A 404 19.96 17.35 36.70
C HIS A 404 20.74 18.68 36.61
N ASN A 405 21.96 18.75 37.14
CA ASN A 405 22.77 19.98 37.06
C ASN A 405 23.15 20.36 35.62
N SER A 406 23.38 19.38 34.75
CA SER A 406 23.66 19.63 33.32
C SER A 406 22.43 20.20 32.59
N ILE A 407 21.25 19.62 32.84
CA ILE A 407 19.96 20.11 32.29
C ILE A 407 19.66 21.54 32.78
N ASP A 408 19.78 21.82 34.07
CA ASP A 408 19.51 23.15 34.63
C ASP A 408 20.48 24.24 34.14
N SER A 409 21.75 23.89 33.89
CA SER A 409 22.70 24.84 33.29
C SER A 409 22.33 25.17 31.83
N SER A 410 21.88 24.17 31.07
CA SER A 410 21.47 24.32 29.67
C SER A 410 20.15 25.11 29.53
N ILE A 411 19.22 24.95 30.48
CA ILE A 411 17.99 25.75 30.59
C ILE A 411 18.30 27.22 30.94
N LYS A 412 19.39 27.50 31.67
CA LYS A 412 19.84 28.90 31.89
C LYS A 412 20.47 29.54 30.65
N ILE A 413 21.20 28.77 29.84
CA ILE A 413 21.85 29.27 28.61
C ILE A 413 20.80 29.63 27.54
N SER A 414 19.78 28.79 27.35
CA SER A 414 18.67 29.08 26.41
C SER A 414 17.83 30.30 26.81
N LYS A 415 17.71 30.61 28.11
CA LYS A 415 16.93 31.77 28.60
C LYS A 415 17.67 33.11 28.55
N THR A 416 18.94 33.13 28.18
CA THR A 416 19.79 34.35 28.18
C THR A 416 20.30 34.76 26.80
N SER A 417 20.14 33.92 25.78
CA SER A 417 20.60 34.17 24.40
C SER A 417 19.43 34.52 23.47
N ASN A 418 19.29 35.80 23.11
CA ASN A 418 18.17 36.30 22.31
C ASN A 418 18.50 36.31 20.80
N SER A 419 18.91 35.16 20.26
CA SER A 419 19.42 35.01 18.88
C SER A 419 18.92 33.74 18.17
N LYS A 420 18.83 33.83 16.83
CA LYS A 420 18.22 32.90 15.87
C LYS A 420 18.88 31.49 15.80
N PRO A 421 18.26 30.50 15.11
CA PRO A 421 18.47 29.08 15.41
C PRO A 421 19.74 28.49 14.79
N GLU A 422 20.89 28.74 15.43
CA GLU A 422 22.13 27.96 15.26
C GLU A 422 22.50 27.18 16.55
N SER A 423 21.78 27.43 17.66
CA SER A 423 22.02 26.83 18.97
C SER A 423 21.59 25.35 19.12
N LEU A 424 20.76 24.82 18.20
CA LEU A 424 20.34 23.42 18.22
C LEU A 424 21.44 22.45 17.76
N HIS A 425 22.37 22.89 16.90
CA HIS A 425 23.45 22.04 16.40
C HIS A 425 24.50 21.78 17.51
N LEU A 426 24.87 22.85 18.23
CA LEU A 426 25.75 22.78 19.41
C LEU A 426 25.15 21.94 20.55
N PHE A 427 23.83 21.85 20.65
CA PHE A 427 23.14 21.03 21.64
C PHE A 427 23.26 19.53 21.34
N GLY A 428 23.23 19.14 20.05
CA GLY A 428 23.48 17.76 19.62
C GLY A 428 24.92 17.31 19.89
N GLU A 429 25.89 18.19 19.60
CA GLU A 429 27.31 17.91 19.83
C GLU A 429 27.65 17.77 21.32
N HIS A 430 27.04 18.56 22.19
CA HIS A 430 27.23 18.42 23.64
C HIS A 430 26.64 17.12 24.22
N ILE A 431 25.52 16.62 23.69
CA ILE A 431 24.94 15.34 24.11
C ILE A 431 25.83 14.17 23.65
N LEU A 432 26.44 14.26 22.46
CA LEU A 432 27.40 13.26 21.98
C LEU A 432 28.68 13.23 22.82
N GLN A 433 29.27 14.38 23.16
CA GLN A 433 30.46 14.43 24.03
C GLN A 433 30.24 13.84 25.43
N VAL A 434 29.02 13.91 25.98
CA VAL A 434 28.70 13.27 27.28
C VAL A 434 28.61 11.75 27.15
N ASN A 435 28.20 11.20 26.01
CA ASN A 435 28.26 9.76 25.77
C ASN A 435 29.71 9.27 25.56
N ASP A 436 30.52 9.98 24.77
CA ASP A 436 31.90 9.57 24.49
C ASP A 436 32.79 9.60 25.75
N ALA A 437 32.55 10.56 26.64
CA ALA A 437 33.25 10.65 27.94
C ALA A 437 32.91 9.51 28.92
N VAL A 438 31.83 8.75 28.68
CA VAL A 438 31.39 7.62 29.50
C VAL A 438 31.87 6.27 28.95
N ILE A 439 32.36 6.22 27.71
CA ILE A 439 32.90 5.00 27.09
C ILE A 439 34.39 4.78 27.45
N MET A 440 35.06 5.75 28.09
CA MET A 440 36.51 5.76 28.37
C MET A 440 36.90 5.74 29.87
N THR A 441 36.04 5.29 30.79
CA THR A 441 36.38 5.10 32.23
C THR A 441 35.80 3.82 32.82
#